data_AF-A0A661TDQ4-F1
#
_entry.id   AF-A0A661TDQ4-F1
#
_cell.length_a   1.000
_cell.length_b   1.000
_cell.length_c   1.000
_cell.angle_alpha   90.00
_cell.angle_beta   90.00
_cell.angle_gamma   90.00
#
_symmetry.space_group_name_H-M   'P 1'
#
loop_
_entity.id
_entity.type
_entity.pdbx_description
1 polymer ?
#
loop_
_entity_poly.entity_id
_entity_poly.type
_entity_poly.pdbx_seq_one_letter_code
_entity_poly.pdbx_strand_id
1 'polypeptide(L)'
;RLLYTKGARVVSLDFSMAMLKRGIERKAVPGDPVSADASAMPFRDNTFSTATIAFGIRNIPDIDNFIREVFRVLAPGGELAILELVRPENRFMRLFHSFYLRTVLPLIGGAVSGEKSAYEYLSRTIATFIDPSELKTMLEKYGFGNVAFYAQTFGAATIIICRKSRS
;
A
#
# COMPACT_ATOMS: atom_id res chain seq x y z
N ARG A 1 -3.59 14.87 2.35
CA ARG A 1 -3.78 16.34 2.30
C ARG A 1 -5.19 16.73 1.84
N LEU A 2 -5.70 16.19 0.72
CA LEU A 2 -7.04 16.53 0.20
C LEU A 2 -8.18 16.32 1.21
N LEU A 3 -8.22 15.18 1.90
CA LEU A 3 -9.26 14.90 2.91
C LEU A 3 -9.22 15.91 4.06
N TYR A 4 -8.01 16.19 4.57
CA TYR A 4 -7.80 17.18 5.63
C TYR A 4 -8.27 18.58 5.21
N THR A 5 -7.95 19.03 4.00
CA THR A 5 -8.41 20.32 3.47
C THR A 5 -9.91 20.39 3.25
N LYS A 6 -10.61 19.24 3.16
CA LYS A 6 -12.07 19.15 3.09
C LYS A 6 -12.73 19.00 4.48
N GLY A 7 -11.98 19.21 5.56
CA GLY A 7 -12.49 19.17 6.94
C GLY A 7 -12.53 17.78 7.57
N ALA A 8 -11.98 16.75 6.92
CA ALA A 8 -11.89 15.42 7.53
C ALA A 8 -10.84 15.40 8.65
N ARG A 9 -11.16 14.73 9.76
CA ARG A 9 -10.15 14.33 10.74
C ARG A 9 -9.28 13.23 10.14
N VAL A 10 -7.98 13.50 10.03
CA VAL A 10 -7.01 12.52 9.52
C VAL A 10 -6.15 12.05 10.67
N VAL A 11 -5.84 10.76 10.67
CA VAL A 11 -4.88 10.13 11.58
C VAL A 11 -3.84 9.46 10.69
N SER A 12 -2.57 9.61 11.06
CA SER A 12 -1.48 9.00 10.31
C SER A 12 -0.76 8.00 11.19
N LEU A 13 -0.56 6.79 10.68
CA LEU A 13 0.00 5.67 11.43
C LEU A 13 1.23 5.12 10.74
N ASP A 14 2.30 4.92 11.49
CA ASP A 14 3.51 4.22 11.05
C ASP A 14 4.20 3.63 12.29
N PHE A 15 4.82 2.46 12.19
CA PHE A 15 5.60 1.91 13.31
C PHE A 15 6.91 2.69 13.52
N SER A 16 7.40 3.37 12.48
CA SER A 16 8.61 4.16 12.49
C SER A 16 8.36 5.58 12.97
N MET A 17 8.74 5.85 14.23
CA MET A 17 8.74 7.22 14.76
C MET A 17 9.55 8.20 13.91
N ALA A 18 10.64 7.74 13.28
CA ALA A 18 11.46 8.58 12.40
C ALA A 18 10.69 9.03 11.15
N MET A 19 9.87 8.14 10.57
CA MET A 19 9.02 8.49 9.43
C MET A 19 7.91 9.46 9.82
N LEU A 20 7.25 9.24 10.97
CA LEU A 20 6.25 10.16 11.50
C LEU A 20 6.84 11.56 11.72
N LYS A 21 7.98 11.64 12.42
CA LYS A 21 8.67 12.91 12.68
C LYS A 21 8.98 13.66 11.39
N ARG A 22 9.59 12.98 10.41
CA ARG A 22 9.93 13.57 9.11
C ARG A 22 8.68 14.00 8.33
N GLY A 23 7.60 13.25 8.44
CA GLY A 23 6.32 13.56 7.81
C GLY A 23 5.67 14.84 8.37
N ILE A 24 5.76 15.04 9.69
CA ILE A 24 5.31 16.24 10.39
C ILE A 24 6.15 17.45 9.99
N GLU A 25 7.48 17.31 10.05
CA GLU A 25 8.43 18.38 9.65
C GLU A 25 8.19 18.86 8.23
N ARG A 26 7.89 17.93 7.31
CA ARG A 26 7.58 18.24 5.90
C ARG A 26 6.16 18.70 5.66
N LYS A 27 5.30 18.76 6.69
CA LYS A 27 3.86 19.01 6.58
C LYS A 27 3.18 18.06 5.58
N ALA A 28 3.75 16.87 5.41
CA ALA A 28 3.30 15.85 4.47
C ALA A 28 2.27 14.91 5.10
N VAL A 29 2.31 14.80 6.43
CA VAL A 29 1.46 13.96 7.26
C VAL A 29 0.41 14.85 7.92
N PRO A 30 -0.81 14.96 7.36
CA PRO A 30 -1.87 15.72 7.99
C PRO A 30 -2.46 14.95 9.19
N GLY A 31 -2.83 15.68 10.24
CA GLY A 31 -3.57 15.14 11.38
C GLY A 31 -2.70 14.59 12.52
N ASP A 32 -3.30 13.73 13.34
CA ASP A 32 -2.68 13.21 14.57
C ASP A 32 -1.76 12.01 14.24
N PRO A 33 -0.44 12.08 14.48
CA PRO A 33 0.48 10.97 14.24
C PRO A 33 0.38 9.93 15.36
N VAL A 34 0.35 8.65 14.98
CA VAL A 34 0.27 7.51 15.90
C VAL A 34 1.35 6.50 15.55
N SER A 35 2.23 6.20 16.51
CA SER A 35 3.25 5.16 16.36
C SER A 35 2.67 3.81 16.74
N ALA A 36 2.44 2.94 15.76
CA ALA A 36 1.86 1.60 15.99
C ALA A 36 2.14 0.64 14.83
N ASP A 37 2.02 -0.65 15.11
CA ASP A 37 1.98 -1.69 14.07
C ASP A 37 0.62 -1.63 13.35
N ALA A 38 0.65 -1.64 12.01
CA ALA A 38 -0.56 -1.63 11.19
C ALA A 38 -1.41 -2.89 11.37
N SER A 39 -0.81 -3.98 11.87
CA SER A 39 -1.49 -5.24 12.18
C SER A 39 -2.04 -5.31 13.61
N ALA A 40 -1.84 -4.25 14.42
CA ALA A 40 -2.37 -4.11 15.78
C ALA A 40 -2.56 -2.62 16.13
N MET A 41 -3.58 -1.99 15.55
CA MET A 41 -3.83 -0.57 15.65
C MET A 41 -4.54 -0.20 16.97
N PRO A 42 -4.11 0.88 17.66
CA PRO A 42 -4.67 1.31 18.95
C PRO A 42 -5.98 2.09 18.78
N PHE A 43 -6.86 1.63 17.89
CA PHE A 43 -8.16 2.26 17.63
C PHE A 43 -9.30 1.31 17.98
N ARG A 44 -10.46 1.87 18.29
CA ARG A 44 -11.68 1.09 18.49
C ARG A 44 -12.19 0.56 17.15
N ASP A 45 -13.03 -0.45 17.23
CA ASP A 45 -13.76 -0.97 16.08
C ASP A 45 -14.61 0.14 15.46
N ASN A 46 -14.79 0.08 14.13
CA ASN A 46 -15.68 0.98 13.39
C ASN A 46 -15.37 2.49 13.55
N THR A 47 -14.11 2.85 13.78
CA THR A 47 -13.67 4.23 13.99
C THR A 47 -13.56 5.04 12.69
N PHE A 48 -13.08 4.43 11.61
CA PHE A 48 -12.73 5.16 10.38
C PHE A 48 -13.72 4.91 9.26
N SER A 49 -14.11 5.97 8.55
CA SER A 49 -14.86 5.82 7.29
C SER A 49 -13.98 5.34 6.14
N THR A 50 -12.67 5.61 6.21
CA THR A 50 -11.73 5.34 5.13
C THR A 50 -10.34 5.02 5.70
N ALA A 51 -9.68 4.03 5.13
CA ALA A 51 -8.29 3.68 5.39
C ALA A 51 -7.51 3.70 4.07
N THR A 52 -6.27 4.18 4.11
CA THR A 52 -5.42 4.24 2.93
C THR A 52 -4.01 3.76 3.25
N ILE A 53 -3.41 2.98 2.35
CA ILE A 53 -2.01 2.59 2.43
C ILE A 53 -1.37 2.72 1.04
N ALA A 54 -0.15 3.27 0.97
CA ALA A 54 0.55 3.49 -0.29
C ALA A 54 1.99 2.99 -0.19
N PHE A 55 2.35 2.05 -1.06
CA PHE A 55 3.68 1.41 -1.16
C PHE A 55 4.20 0.82 0.15
N GLY A 56 3.29 0.49 1.07
CA GLY A 56 3.62 0.02 2.42
C GLY A 56 3.20 -1.43 2.68
N ILE A 57 2.17 -1.94 1.99
CA ILE A 57 1.58 -3.25 2.29
C ILE A 57 2.58 -4.39 2.06
N ARG A 58 3.48 -4.26 1.09
CA ARG A 58 4.56 -5.24 0.84
C ARG A 58 5.57 -5.37 1.99
N ASN A 59 5.63 -4.38 2.88
CA ASN A 59 6.52 -4.40 4.05
C ASN A 59 5.82 -4.93 5.29
N ILE A 60 4.54 -5.30 5.20
CA ILE A 60 3.79 -5.90 6.31
C ILE A 60 4.04 -7.41 6.29
N PRO A 61 4.65 -7.99 7.34
CA PRO A 61 4.97 -9.43 7.37
C PRO A 61 3.73 -10.32 7.30
N ASP A 62 2.64 -9.91 7.95
CA ASP A 62 1.37 -10.64 8.01
C ASP A 62 0.23 -9.80 7.41
N ILE A 63 0.06 -9.94 6.09
CA ILE A 63 -0.97 -9.23 5.33
C ILE A 63 -2.39 -9.69 5.73
N ASP A 64 -2.57 -10.96 6.10
CA ASP A 64 -3.87 -11.51 6.51
C ASP A 64 -4.34 -10.83 7.81
N ASN A 65 -3.44 -10.72 8.80
CA ASN A 65 -3.72 -10.01 10.03
C ASN A 65 -3.89 -8.49 9.82
N PHE A 66 -3.10 -7.87 8.94
CA PHE A 66 -3.30 -6.47 8.56
C PHE A 66 -4.70 -6.23 7.98
N ILE A 67 -5.15 -7.06 7.04
CA ILE A 67 -6.48 -6.92 6.42
C ILE A 67 -7.58 -7.06 7.47
N ARG A 68 -7.46 -8.05 8.38
CA ARG A 68 -8.37 -8.24 9.51
C ARG A 68 -8.43 -7.00 10.39
N GLU A 69 -7.28 -6.42 10.70
CA GLU A 69 -7.17 -5.25 11.57
C GLU A 69 -7.76 -3.99 10.92
N VAL A 70 -7.49 -3.78 9.63
CA VAL A 70 -8.12 -2.70 8.86
C VAL A 70 -9.64 -2.89 8.80
N PHE A 71 -10.11 -4.12 8.58
CA PHE A 71 -11.55 -4.41 8.60
C PHE A 71 -12.18 -4.09 9.95
N ARG A 72 -11.50 -4.41 11.06
CA ARG A 72 -11.98 -4.10 12.43
C ARG A 72 -12.16 -2.60 12.64
N VAL A 73 -11.15 -1.79 12.30
CA VAL A 73 -11.19 -0.34 12.56
C VAL A 73 -12.04 0.45 11.56
N LEU A 74 -12.35 -0.09 10.38
CA LEU A 74 -13.27 0.54 9.43
C LEU A 74 -14.72 0.42 9.89
N ALA A 75 -15.50 1.50 9.77
CA ALA A 75 -16.93 1.50 9.99
C ALA A 75 -17.66 0.63 8.94
N PRO A 76 -18.88 0.14 9.22
CA PRO A 76 -19.70 -0.55 8.22
C PRO A 76 -19.89 0.33 6.98
N GLY A 77 -19.62 -0.22 5.79
CA GLY A 77 -19.61 0.55 4.56
C GLY A 77 -18.41 1.49 4.40
N GLY A 78 -17.38 1.40 5.25
CA GLY A 78 -16.11 2.11 5.09
C GLY A 78 -15.27 1.57 3.94
N GLU A 79 -14.32 2.37 3.47
CA GLU A 79 -13.52 2.08 2.27
C GLU A 79 -12.04 1.88 2.62
N LEU A 80 -11.41 0.91 1.96
CA LEU A 80 -9.96 0.73 1.96
C LEU A 80 -9.43 1.01 0.56
N ALA A 81 -8.45 1.90 0.47
CA ALA A 81 -7.67 2.15 -0.74
C ALA A 81 -6.21 1.74 -0.56
N ILE A 82 -5.71 0.88 -1.43
CA ILE A 82 -4.32 0.40 -1.44
C ILE A 82 -3.69 0.89 -2.74
N LEU A 83 -2.60 1.63 -2.66
CA LEU A 83 -1.74 1.91 -3.80
C LEU A 83 -0.49 1.05 -3.69
N GLU A 84 -0.31 0.09 -4.58
CA GLU A 84 0.87 -0.79 -4.54
C GLU A 84 1.30 -1.19 -5.95
N LEU A 85 2.55 -1.66 -6.04
CA LEU A 85 3.03 -2.34 -7.22
C LEU A 85 2.49 -3.78 -7.19
N VAL A 86 1.65 -4.12 -8.17
CA VAL A 86 1.12 -5.48 -8.33
C VAL A 86 1.63 -6.11 -9.61
N ARG A 87 1.59 -7.44 -9.67
CA ARG A 87 2.02 -8.16 -10.87
C ARG A 87 1.10 -7.79 -12.06
N PRO A 88 1.65 -7.34 -13.21
CA PRO A 88 0.83 -7.03 -14.39
C PRO A 88 0.04 -8.25 -14.91
N GLU A 89 -1.22 -8.07 -15.30
CA GLU A 89 -2.05 -9.16 -15.83
C GLU A 89 -1.65 -9.58 -17.26
N ASN A 90 -1.16 -8.65 -18.08
CA ASN A 90 -0.73 -8.92 -19.45
C ASN A 90 0.65 -9.63 -19.46
N ARG A 91 0.73 -10.80 -20.09
CA ARG A 91 1.97 -11.62 -20.17
C ARG A 91 3.15 -10.86 -20.81
N PHE A 92 2.89 -10.08 -21.86
CA PHE A 92 3.91 -9.28 -22.53
C PHE A 92 4.42 -8.15 -21.63
N MET A 93 3.51 -7.47 -20.93
CA MET A 93 3.89 -6.44 -19.95
C MET A 93 4.65 -7.03 -18.78
N ARG A 94 4.30 -8.24 -18.30
CA ARG A 94 5.10 -8.94 -17.29
C ARG A 94 6.52 -9.20 -17.76
N LEU A 95 6.68 -9.69 -18.99
CA LEU A 95 8.00 -9.99 -19.54
C LEU A 95 8.83 -8.72 -19.70
N PHE A 96 8.25 -7.67 -20.28
CA PHE A 96 8.91 -6.38 -20.44
C PHE A 96 9.29 -5.75 -19.11
N HIS A 97 8.35 -5.72 -18.15
CA HIS A 97 8.58 -5.16 -16.81
C HIS A 97 9.67 -5.94 -16.06
N SER A 98 9.62 -7.27 -16.13
CA SER A 98 10.65 -8.13 -15.53
C SER A 98 12.02 -7.91 -16.15
N PHE A 99 12.09 -7.79 -17.48
CA PHE A 99 13.33 -7.51 -18.20
C PHE A 99 13.88 -6.12 -17.84
N TYR A 100 13.05 -5.09 -17.87
CA TYR A 100 13.44 -3.73 -17.52
C TYR A 100 13.99 -3.65 -16.09
N LEU A 101 13.28 -4.24 -15.13
CA LEU A 101 13.68 -4.16 -13.72
C LEU A 101 14.90 -5.02 -13.37
N ARG A 102 15.06 -6.20 -13.98
CA ARG A 102 16.19 -7.10 -13.69
C ARG A 102 17.45 -6.71 -14.44
N THR A 103 17.32 -6.13 -15.63
CA THR A 103 18.44 -5.88 -16.53
C THR A 103 18.70 -4.40 -16.73
N VAL A 104 17.69 -3.63 -17.15
CA VAL A 104 17.89 -2.22 -17.55
C VAL A 104 18.11 -1.32 -16.33
N LEU A 105 17.28 -1.46 -15.30
CA LEU A 105 17.32 -0.59 -14.12
C LEU A 105 18.64 -0.71 -13.32
N PRO A 106 19.22 -1.90 -13.06
CA PRO A 106 20.50 -2.00 -12.37
C PRO A 106 21.68 -1.50 -13.20
N LEU A 107 21.63 -1.63 -14.53
CA LEU A 107 22.66 -1.12 -15.44
C LEU A 107 22.67 0.40 -15.48
N ILE A 108 21.50 1.02 -15.65
CA ILE A 108 21.38 2.49 -15.66
C ILE A 108 21.61 3.07 -14.26
N GLY A 109 21.02 2.47 -13.23
CA GLY A 109 21.17 2.91 -11.84
C GLY A 109 22.64 2.84 -11.38
N GLY A 110 23.34 1.75 -11.69
CA GLY A 110 24.77 1.62 -11.41
C GLY A 110 25.62 2.63 -12.16
N ALA A 111 25.30 2.94 -13.42
CA ALA A 111 26.03 3.90 -14.23
C ALA A 111 25.84 5.36 -13.79
N VAL A 112 24.66 5.72 -13.29
CA VAL A 112 24.32 7.11 -12.91
C VAL A 112 24.66 7.41 -11.44
N SER A 113 24.45 6.46 -10.54
CA SER A 113 24.57 6.69 -9.08
C SER A 113 25.83 6.08 -8.45
N GLY A 114 26.53 5.18 -9.13
CA GLY A 114 27.63 4.40 -8.56
C GLY A 114 27.21 3.31 -7.56
N GLU A 115 25.98 3.32 -7.06
CA GLU A 115 25.46 2.36 -6.07
C GLU A 115 24.57 1.29 -6.71
N LYS A 116 25.20 0.36 -7.43
CA LYS A 116 24.51 -0.78 -8.07
C LYS A 116 23.66 -1.60 -7.07
N SER A 117 24.10 -1.71 -5.81
CA SER A 117 23.44 -2.48 -4.74
C SER A 117 22.05 -1.94 -4.36
N ALA A 118 21.85 -0.62 -4.33
CA ALA A 118 20.55 -0.01 -4.02
C ALA A 118 19.50 -0.32 -5.10
N TYR A 119 19.91 -0.35 -6.36
CA TYR A 119 19.04 -0.68 -7.49
C TYR A 119 18.81 -2.19 -7.65
N GLU A 120 19.77 -3.03 -7.27
CA GLU A 120 19.55 -4.48 -7.14
C GLU A 120 18.62 -4.85 -5.98
N TYR A 121 18.65 -4.09 -4.88
CA TYR A 121 17.69 -4.25 -3.79
C TYR A 121 16.28 -3.85 -4.24
N LEU A 122 16.16 -2.74 -4.97
CA LEU A 122 14.90 -2.32 -5.58
C LEU A 122 14.39 -3.39 -6.57
N SER A 123 15.23 -3.95 -7.45
CA SER A 123 14.79 -4.99 -8.39
C SER A 123 14.38 -6.29 -7.67
N ARG A 124 15.05 -6.67 -6.57
CA ARG A 124 14.68 -7.82 -5.72
C ARG A 124 13.37 -7.62 -4.96
N THR A 125 13.15 -6.43 -4.39
CA THR A 125 11.90 -6.11 -3.68
C THR A 125 10.72 -5.88 -4.63
N ILE A 126 10.98 -5.56 -5.90
CA ILE A 126 9.91 -5.57 -6.89
C ILE A 126 9.50 -7.01 -7.27
N ALA A 127 10.34 -8.01 -7.02
CA ALA A 127 9.98 -9.42 -7.23
C ALA A 127 8.96 -9.95 -6.19
N THR A 128 8.75 -9.24 -5.07
CA THR A 128 7.71 -9.55 -4.06
C THR A 128 6.36 -8.93 -4.39
N PHE A 129 6.04 -8.81 -5.68
CA PHE A 129 4.71 -8.39 -6.10
C PHE A 129 3.65 -9.30 -5.48
N ILE A 130 2.70 -8.67 -4.80
CA ILE A 130 1.49 -9.33 -4.37
C ILE A 130 0.72 -9.76 -5.62
N ASP A 131 0.28 -11.00 -5.65
CA ASP A 131 -0.59 -11.49 -6.71
C ASP A 131 -1.98 -10.85 -6.54
N PRO A 132 -2.53 -10.16 -7.57
CA PRO A 132 -3.83 -9.50 -7.47
C PRO A 132 -4.96 -10.45 -7.06
N SER A 133 -4.93 -11.71 -7.54
CA SER A 133 -5.97 -12.69 -7.25
C SER A 133 -5.91 -13.19 -5.80
N GLU A 134 -4.69 -13.37 -5.28
CA GLU A 134 -4.45 -13.71 -3.88
C GLU A 134 -4.91 -12.58 -2.95
N LEU A 135 -4.50 -11.34 -3.24
CA LEU A 135 -4.93 -10.18 -2.45
C LEU A 135 -6.45 -10.01 -2.44
N LYS A 136 -7.09 -10.17 -3.61
CA LYS A 136 -8.55 -10.13 -3.72
C LYS A 136 -9.20 -11.19 -2.83
N THR A 137 -8.69 -12.41 -2.87
CA THR A 137 -9.21 -13.54 -2.08
C THR A 137 -9.08 -13.25 -0.58
N MET A 138 -7.95 -12.70 -0.14
CA MET A 138 -7.73 -12.31 1.25
C MET A 138 -8.67 -11.19 1.70
N LEU A 139 -8.91 -10.18 0.86
CA LEU A 139 -9.85 -9.09 1.14
C LEU A 139 -11.28 -9.63 1.27
N GLU A 140 -11.72 -10.46 0.32
CA GLU A 140 -13.06 -11.05 0.30
C GLU A 140 -13.30 -11.97 1.50
N LYS A 141 -12.29 -12.74 1.92
CA LYS A 141 -12.33 -13.59 3.13
C LYS A 141 -12.75 -12.82 4.38
N TYR A 142 -12.35 -11.56 4.54
CA TYR A 142 -12.70 -10.74 5.70
C TYR A 142 -13.97 -9.91 5.53
N GLY A 143 -14.68 -10.05 4.41
CA GLY A 143 -15.94 -9.35 4.17
C GLY A 143 -15.80 -7.99 3.46
N PHE A 144 -14.65 -7.73 2.82
CA PHE A 144 -14.57 -6.66 1.84
C PHE A 144 -15.26 -7.07 0.54
N GLY A 145 -16.20 -6.25 0.08
CA GLY A 145 -16.84 -6.36 -1.21
C GLY A 145 -16.33 -5.32 -2.21
N ASN A 146 -16.78 -5.43 -3.46
CA ASN A 146 -16.48 -4.51 -4.56
C ASN A 146 -14.97 -4.27 -4.75
N VAL A 147 -14.16 -5.33 -4.64
CA VAL A 147 -12.71 -5.24 -4.83
C VAL A 147 -12.40 -4.92 -6.29
N ALA A 148 -11.98 -3.69 -6.56
CA ALA A 148 -11.68 -3.17 -7.90
C ALA A 148 -10.21 -2.77 -8.02
N PHE A 149 -9.61 -3.11 -9.15
CA PHE A 149 -8.20 -2.85 -9.47
C PHE A 149 -8.11 -1.82 -10.59
N TYR A 150 -7.41 -0.72 -10.35
CA TYR A 150 -7.21 0.36 -11.29
C TYR A 150 -5.72 0.51 -11.61
N ALA A 151 -5.28 -0.13 -12.69
CA ALA A 151 -3.91 -0.04 -13.16
C ALA A 151 -3.55 1.41 -13.55
N GLN A 152 -2.39 1.86 -13.08
CA GLN A 152 -1.81 3.17 -13.35
C GLN A 152 -0.54 2.99 -14.20
N THR A 153 -0.26 3.95 -15.08
CA THR A 153 0.98 3.98 -15.88
C THR A 153 1.30 2.63 -16.53
N PHE A 154 0.37 2.10 -17.33
CA PHE A 154 0.51 0.81 -18.02
C PHE A 154 0.76 -0.40 -17.10
N GLY A 155 0.35 -0.32 -15.83
CA GLY A 155 0.51 -1.39 -14.85
C GLY A 155 1.79 -1.29 -14.00
N ALA A 156 2.46 -0.14 -14.00
CA ALA A 156 3.59 0.11 -13.10
C ALA A 156 3.14 0.14 -11.62
N ALA A 157 1.94 0.64 -11.35
CA ALA A 157 1.31 0.62 -10.04
C ALA A 157 -0.20 0.37 -10.20
N THR A 158 -0.85 -0.08 -9.14
CA THR A 158 -2.29 -0.32 -9.15
C THR A 158 -2.91 0.24 -7.89
N ILE A 159 -4.04 0.93 -8.06
CA ILE A 159 -4.91 1.33 -6.97
C ILE A 159 -5.96 0.24 -6.81
N ILE A 160 -6.03 -0.37 -5.63
CA ILE A 160 -7.10 -1.28 -5.25
C ILE A 160 -8.06 -0.53 -4.34
N ILE A 161 -9.35 -0.58 -4.66
CA ILE A 161 -10.40 -0.02 -3.81
C ILE A 161 -11.34 -1.16 -3.43
N CYS A 162 -11.66 -1.26 -2.15
CA CYS A 162 -12.64 -2.21 -1.65
C CYS A 162 -13.43 -1.63 -0.48
N ARG A 163 -14.60 -2.20 -0.20
CA ARG A 163 -15.54 -1.65 0.78
C ARG A 163 -15.91 -2.69 1.82
N LYS A 164 -15.83 -2.34 3.10
CA LYS A 164 -16.35 -3.17 4.19
C LYS A 164 -17.86 -3.35 4.02
N SER A 165 -18.32 -4.60 4.08
CA SER A 165 -19.75 -4.91 4.02
C SER A 165 -20.55 -4.19 5.12
N ARG A 166 -21.82 -3.89 4.85
CA ARG A 166 -22.71 -3.16 5.78
C ARG A 166 -23.48 -4.08 6.74
N SER A 167 -23.40 -5.39 6.52
CA SER A 167 -24.07 -6.45 7.27
C SER A 167 -23.62 -6.51 8.72
#